data_AF-A0A6N2JUQ7-F1
#
_entry.id   AF-A0A6N2JUQ7-F1
#
_cell.length_a   1.000
_cell.length_b   1.000
_cell.length_c   1.000
_cell.angle_alpha   90.00
_cell.angle_beta   90.00
_cell.angle_gamma   90.00
#
_symmetry.space_group_name_H-M   'P 1'
#
loop_
_entity.id
_entity.type
_entity.pdbx_description
1 polymer ?
#
loop_
_entity_poly.entity_id
_entity_poly.type
_entity_poly.pdbx_seq_one_letter_code
_entity_poly.pdbx_strand_id
1 'polypeptide(L)'
;MLQDAIAIRQYQKITDSLVEMSERGYRSTDEMRLFLDGYLSALRFTNAVEAHHIHRLEEEVIRFLYDSSNFASPYEFEFEVERGER
;
A
#
# COMPACT_ATOMS: atom_id res chain seq x y z
N MET A 1 -10.04 10.78 -0.36
CA MET A 1 -10.43 10.33 0.99
C MET A 1 -11.58 9.32 0.90
N LEU A 2 -11.36 8.13 1.45
CA LEU A 2 -12.36 7.07 1.53
C LEU A 2 -13.43 7.43 2.58
N GLN A 3 -14.69 7.20 2.26
CA GLN A 3 -15.83 7.49 3.16
C GLN A 3 -16.56 6.23 3.62
N ASP A 4 -16.46 5.14 2.86
CA ASP A 4 -17.09 3.88 3.20
C ASP A 4 -16.24 3.06 4.19
N ALA A 5 -16.89 2.51 5.23
CA ALA A 5 -16.21 1.78 6.28
C ALA A 5 -15.64 0.43 5.81
N ILE A 6 -16.21 -0.18 4.77
CA ILE A 6 -15.66 -1.41 4.19
C ILE A 6 -14.42 -1.04 3.36
N ALA A 7 -14.50 -0.01 2.50
CA ALA A 7 -13.37 0.49 1.72
C ALA A 7 -12.18 0.89 2.60
N ILE A 8 -12.42 1.59 3.72
CA ILE A 8 -11.36 1.96 4.68
C ILE A 8 -10.67 0.71 5.26
N ARG A 9 -11.44 -0.33 5.61
CA ARG A 9 -10.86 -1.58 6.13
C ARG A 9 -10.08 -2.35 5.07
N GLN A 10 -10.55 -2.33 3.82
CA GLN A 10 -9.79 -2.94 2.72
C GLN A 10 -8.50 -2.17 2.46
N TYR A 11 -8.54 -0.83 2.50
CA TYR A 11 -7.36 0.01 2.39
C TYR A 11 -6.30 -0.35 3.43
N GLN A 12 -6.67 -0.39 4.72
CA GLN A 12 -5.77 -0.76 5.80
C GLN A 12 -5.13 -2.13 5.57
N LYS A 13 -5.93 -3.15 5.23
CA LYS A 13 -5.42 -4.50 4.95
C LYS A 13 -4.40 -4.52 3.80
N ILE A 14 -4.67 -3.76 2.73
CA ILE A 14 -3.77 -3.70 1.58
C ILE A 14 -2.47 -2.99 1.98
N THR A 15 -2.54 -1.82 2.63
CA THR A 15 -1.34 -1.08 3.03
C THR A 15 -0.47 -1.86 4.00
N ASP A 16 -1.08 -2.53 4.99
CA ASP A 16 -0.35 -3.37 5.95
C ASP A 16 0.37 -4.53 5.23
N SER A 17 -0.28 -5.16 4.26
CA SER A 17 0.31 -6.23 3.45
C SER A 17 1.47 -5.71 2.57
N LEU A 18 1.35 -4.50 2.02
CA LEU A 18 2.41 -3.88 1.22
C LEU A 18 3.64 -3.56 2.07
N VAL A 19 3.45 -3.05 3.28
CA VAL A 19 4.56 -2.81 4.23
C VAL A 19 5.23 -4.14 4.60
N GLU A 20 4.45 -5.17 4.95
CA GLU A 20 4.97 -6.50 5.26
C GLU A 20 5.77 -7.11 4.08
N MET A 21 5.29 -6.92 2.84
CA MET A 21 6.02 -7.33 1.63
C MET A 21 7.35 -6.57 1.50
N SER A 22 7.36 -5.27 1.74
CA SER A 22 8.58 -4.45 1.72
C SER A 22 9.59 -4.91 2.78
N GLU A 23 9.14 -5.15 4.01
CA GLU A 23 9.96 -5.63 5.13
C GLU A 23 10.58 -7.01 4.86
N ARG A 24 9.85 -7.86 4.13
CA ARG A 24 10.35 -9.18 3.66
C ARG A 24 11.36 -9.08 2.51
N GLY A 25 11.58 -7.89 1.95
CA GLY A 25 12.52 -7.65 0.86
C GLY A 25 11.90 -7.65 -0.54
N TYR A 26 10.58 -7.78 -0.67
CA TYR A 26 9.86 -7.62 -1.94
C TYR A 26 9.72 -6.13 -2.29
N ARG A 27 10.86 -5.44 -2.50
CA ARG A 27 10.89 -3.99 -2.73
C ARG A 27 10.55 -3.58 -4.17
N SER A 28 10.29 -4.53 -5.06
CA SER A 28 9.91 -4.21 -6.43
C SER A 28 8.48 -3.68 -6.48
N THR A 29 8.31 -2.44 -6.94
CA THR A 29 6.99 -1.82 -7.15
C THR A 29 6.12 -2.67 -8.08
N ASP A 30 6.72 -3.41 -9.02
CA ASP A 30 5.98 -4.27 -9.95
C ASP A 30 5.33 -5.47 -9.24
N GLU A 31 6.01 -6.08 -8.25
CA GLU A 31 5.47 -7.20 -7.46
C GLU A 31 4.32 -6.75 -6.56
N MET A 32 4.51 -5.61 -5.89
CA MET A 32 3.48 -4.97 -5.08
C MET A 32 2.26 -4.54 -5.90
N ARG A 33 2.48 -4.04 -7.12
CA ARG A 33 1.40 -3.71 -8.05
C ARG A 33 0.65 -4.95 -8.52
N LEU A 34 1.36 -6.04 -8.82
CA LEU A 34 0.73 -7.31 -9.19
C LEU A 34 -0.15 -7.86 -8.05
N PHE A 35 0.31 -7.76 -6.80
CA PHE A 35 -0.49 -8.08 -5.62
C PHE A 35 -1.77 -7.23 -5.55
N LEU A 36 -1.64 -5.90 -5.73
CA LEU A 36 -2.77 -4.97 -5.73
C LEU A 36 -3.80 -5.33 -6.81
N ASP A 37 -3.35 -5.56 -8.04
CA ASP A 37 -4.23 -5.91 -9.17
C ASP A 37 -5.02 -7.20 -8.89
N GLY A 38 -4.37 -8.21 -8.31
CA GLY A 38 -5.02 -9.44 -7.86
C GLY A 38 -6.05 -9.20 -6.75
N TYR A 39 -5.71 -8.39 -5.77
CA TYR A 39 -6.61 -8.06 -4.65
C TYR A 39 -7.86 -7.31 -5.12
N LEU A 40 -7.69 -6.29 -5.98
CA LEU A 40 -8.80 -5.53 -6.56
C LEU A 40 -9.68 -6.41 -7.45
N SER A 41 -9.09 -7.34 -8.20
CA SER A 41 -9.83 -8.31 -9.01
C SER A 41 -10.70 -9.22 -8.15
N ALA A 42 -10.18 -9.70 -7.01
CA ALA A 42 -10.94 -10.48 -6.05
C ALA A 42 -12.09 -9.67 -5.39
N LEU A 43 -11.84 -8.40 -5.05
CA LEU A 43 -12.89 -7.51 -4.53
C LEU A 43 -14.03 -7.28 -5.54
N ARG A 44 -13.68 -7.08 -6.82
CA ARG A 44 -14.66 -6.96 -7.91
C ARG A 44 -15.45 -8.24 -8.10
N PHE A 45 -14.80 -9.41 -8.06
CA PHE A 45 -15.45 -10.71 -8.22
C PHE A 45 -16.42 -11.03 -7.07
N THR A 46 -16.04 -10.70 -5.83
CA THR A 46 -16.85 -10.98 -4.64
C THR A 46 -18.02 -10.01 -4.45
N ASN A 47 -18.08 -8.92 -5.21
CA ASN A 47 -19.06 -7.83 -5.03
C ASN A 47 -19.12 -7.31 -3.57
N ALA A 48 -18.02 -7.43 -2.81
CA ALA A 48 -17.97 -7.04 -1.41
C ALA A 48 -17.99 -5.51 -1.21
N VAL A 49 -17.67 -4.76 -2.27
CA VAL A 49 -17.57 -3.30 -2.29
C VAL A 49 -18.14 -2.81 -3.63
N GLU A 50 -18.90 -1.72 -3.62
CA GLU A 50 -19.40 -1.14 -4.87
C GLU A 50 -18.26 -0.64 -5.78
N ALA A 51 -18.44 -0.76 -7.09
CA ALA A 51 -17.40 -0.44 -8.08
C ALA A 51 -16.82 0.98 -7.93
N HIS A 52 -17.65 1.95 -7.56
CA HIS A 52 -17.23 3.34 -7.36
C HIS A 52 -16.31 3.49 -6.14
N HIS A 53 -16.54 2.73 -5.07
CA HIS A 53 -15.66 2.67 -3.90
C HIS A 53 -14.36 1.91 -4.18
N ILE A 54 -14.41 0.87 -5.03
CA ILE A 54 -13.19 0.15 -5.47
C ILE A 54 -12.27 1.09 -6.25
N HIS A 55 -12.81 1.92 -7.14
CA HIS A 55 -12.00 2.87 -7.90
C HIS A 55 -11.30 3.89 -6.98
N ARG A 56 -12.01 4.42 -5.99
CA ARG A 56 -11.42 5.31 -4.98
C ARG A 56 -10.38 4.61 -4.12
N LEU A 57 -10.62 3.35 -3.75
CA LEU A 57 -9.66 2.52 -3.02
C LEU A 57 -8.37 2.36 -3.82
N GLU A 58 -8.47 2.04 -5.11
CA GLU A 58 -7.35 1.90 -6.03
C GLU A 58 -6.51 3.18 -6.11
N GLU A 59 -7.14 4.36 -6.27
CA GLU A 59 -6.43 5.65 -6.31
C GLU A 59 -5.60 5.91 -5.04
N GLU A 60 -6.17 5.64 -3.86
CA GLU A 60 -5.50 5.90 -2.58
C GLU A 60 -4.36 4.89 -2.33
N VAL A 61 -4.56 3.61 -2.67
CA VAL A 61 -3.50 2.60 -2.55
C VAL A 61 -2.36 2.86 -3.54
N ILE A 62 -2.66 3.27 -4.77
CA ILE A 62 -1.62 3.65 -5.75
C ILE A 62 -0.79 4.80 -5.18
N ARG A 63 -1.44 5.83 -4.61
CA ARG A 63 -0.71 6.93 -3.96
C ARG A 63 0.20 6.44 -2.84
N PHE A 64 -0.30 5.54 -1.98
CA PHE A 64 0.49 4.92 -0.91
C PHE A 64 1.70 4.16 -1.46
N LEU A 65 1.49 3.36 -2.50
CA LEU A 65 2.50 2.51 -3.12
C LEU A 65 3.66 3.30 -3.75
N TYR A 66 3.38 4.46 -4.36
CA TYR A 66 4.40 5.28 -5.00
C TYR A 66 5.11 6.26 -4.05
N ASP A 67 4.62 6.39 -2.82
CA ASP A 67 5.28 7.18 -1.79
C ASP A 67 6.27 6.31 -1.01
N SER A 68 7.54 6.41 -1.38
CA SER A 68 8.64 5.62 -0.80
C SER A 68 8.82 5.84 0.70
N SER A 69 8.34 6.97 1.25
CA SER A 69 8.42 7.24 2.69
C SER A 69 7.57 6.27 3.51
N ASN A 70 6.51 5.71 2.94
CA ASN A 70 5.66 4.71 3.59
C ASN A 70 6.36 3.37 3.83
N PHE A 71 7.48 3.14 3.12
CA PHE A 71 8.27 1.91 3.19
C PHE A 71 9.63 2.12 3.85
N ALA A 72 9.95 3.35 4.24
CA ALA A 72 11.21 3.66 4.90
C ALA A 72 11.24 2.98 6.28
N SER A 73 12.25 2.15 6.49
CA SER A 73 12.49 1.59 7.82
C SER A 73 12.95 2.72 8.76
N PRO A 74 12.46 2.78 10.01
CA PRO A 74 12.96 3.73 11.00
C PRO A 74 14.50 3.69 11.15
N TYR A 75 15.08 2.51 10.94
CA TYR A 75 16.53 2.31 10.98
C TYR A 75 17.26 2.89 9.76
N GLU A 76 16.62 2.98 8.57
CA GLU A 76 17.24 3.61 7.39
C GLU A 76 17.39 5.14 7.59
N PHE A 77 16.46 5.79 8.30
CA PHE A 77 16.56 7.20 8.66
C PHE A 77 17.70 7.50 9.65
N GLU A 78 17.92 6.63 10.65
CA GLU A 78 19.02 6.80 11.63
C GLU A 78 20.40 6.77 10.96
N PHE A 79 20.61 5.90 9.96
CA PHE A 79 21.86 5.82 9.20
C PHE A 79 22.14 7.03 8.29
N GLU A 80 21.11 7.76 7.84
CA GLU A 80 21.30 8.99 7.06
C GLU A 80 21.62 10.20 7.94
N VAL A 81 21.01 10.29 9.12
CA VAL A 81 21.32 11.33 10.11
C VAL A 81 22.77 11.22 10.58
N GLU A 82 23.25 10.01 10.92
CA GLU A 82 24.65 9.81 11.32
C GLU A 82 25.68 10.14 10.21
N ARG A 83 25.29 10.06 8.93
CA ARG A 83 26.15 10.45 7.79
C ARG A 83 26.11 11.94 7.47
N GLY A 84 25.03 12.63 7.82
CA GLY A 84 24.88 14.08 7.64
C GLY A 84 25.57 14.92 8.72
N GLU A 85 25.98 14.29 9.82
CA GLU A 85 26.65 14.95 10.96
C GLU A 85 28.20 14.87 10.93
N ARG A 86 28.82 14.53 9.79
CA ARG A 86 30.29 14.54 9.62
C ARG A 86 30.80 15.58 8.64
#